data_AF-A0A2T2N4V1-F1
#
_entry.id   AF-A0A2T2N4V1-F1
#
_cell.length_a   1.000
_cell.length_b   1.000
_cell.length_c   1.000
_cell.angle_alpha   90.00
_cell.angle_beta   90.00
_cell.angle_gamma   90.00
#
_symmetry.space_group_name_H-M   'P 1'
#
loop_
_entity.id
_entity.type
_entity.pdbx_description
1 polymer ?
#
loop_
_entity_poly.entity_id
_entity_poly.type
_entity_poly.pdbx_seq_one_letter_code
_entity_poly.pdbx_strand_id
1 'polypeptide(L)'
;MKFSTVLSTLLSSLAVSISASPIGIPADTEPIERHSPHSFQHIAARTLDPYALAARAPTISKTKAYEAAEKVHKNLVVNDYYVFTIEWDLKSEAMADEKEEKDVYDLQQSLGYAHVAVLVGKVTEKTTGKAGAKTTTKDFDAVFIDQVVAEDDVTAMLRGPVKFLGTQKGQALKYQKETTAKKGDASNVKKIGQAYFDIKGHNVYSTETNHCGTFKDAILPQL
;
A
#
# COMPACT_ATOMS: atom_id res chain seq x y z
N MET A 1 8.93 24.66 -38.95
CA MET A 1 9.49 25.87 -38.30
C MET A 1 8.41 26.52 -37.45
N LYS A 2 8.68 26.66 -36.14
CA LYS A 2 8.38 27.79 -35.25
C LYS A 2 8.27 27.25 -33.81
N PHE A 3 9.30 27.64 -33.06
CA PHE A 3 9.53 27.45 -31.64
C PHE A 3 8.49 28.20 -30.81
N SER A 4 8.26 27.75 -29.58
CA SER A 4 8.41 28.67 -28.44
C SER A 4 8.58 27.91 -27.11
N THR A 5 9.66 28.30 -26.45
CA THR A 5 10.25 27.79 -25.22
C THR A 5 10.15 28.93 -24.19
N VAL A 6 9.77 28.65 -22.95
CA VAL A 6 9.92 29.54 -21.77
C VAL A 6 10.19 28.60 -20.59
N LEU A 7 11.41 28.34 -20.09
CA LEU A 7 12.44 29.15 -19.40
C LEU A 7 11.89 29.88 -18.15
N SER A 8 11.89 29.27 -16.95
CA SER A 8 12.97 29.15 -15.92
C SER A 8 13.13 30.37 -15.01
N THR A 9 13.03 30.18 -13.68
CA THR A 9 13.84 30.78 -12.57
C THR A 9 13.25 30.31 -11.22
N LEU A 10 13.83 29.37 -10.46
CA LEU A 10 14.95 29.45 -9.49
C LEU A 10 14.76 30.42 -8.30
N LEU A 11 14.73 29.78 -7.11
CA LEU A 11 15.31 30.10 -5.79
C LEU A 11 15.06 31.44 -5.09
N SER A 12 14.67 31.35 -3.80
CA SER A 12 15.31 32.12 -2.72
C SER A 12 15.16 31.42 -1.37
N SER A 13 16.28 30.86 -0.90
CA SER A 13 16.53 30.40 0.46
C SER A 13 16.75 31.60 1.39
N LEU A 14 16.01 31.72 2.49
CA LEU A 14 16.40 32.57 3.60
C LEU A 14 17.22 31.73 4.61
N ALA A 15 18.53 31.93 4.57
CA ALA A 15 19.40 31.69 5.70
C ALA A 15 19.57 33.02 6.45
N VAL A 16 19.30 33.04 7.75
CA VAL A 16 19.72 34.12 8.65
C VAL A 16 20.71 33.52 9.64
N SER A 17 21.96 33.90 9.46
CA SER A 17 23.04 33.77 10.44
C SER A 17 23.17 35.09 11.20
N ILE A 18 23.15 35.09 12.53
CA ILE A 18 23.92 36.06 13.33
C ILE A 18 24.47 35.36 14.58
N SER A 19 25.74 35.67 14.83
CA SER A 19 26.73 35.19 15.77
C SER A 19 26.74 35.89 17.15
N ALA A 20 27.59 35.35 18.04
CA ALA A 20 28.23 35.93 19.25
C ALA A 20 27.48 35.68 20.58
N SER A 21 28.12 35.26 21.68
CA SER A 21 29.51 35.46 22.16
C SER A 21 29.97 34.33 23.11
N PRO A 22 31.29 34.18 23.36
CA PRO A 22 31.84 33.22 24.31
C PRO A 22 31.64 33.66 25.77
N ILE A 23 31.35 32.70 26.66
CA ILE A 23 31.33 32.92 28.12
C ILE A 23 32.77 32.83 28.63
N GLY A 24 33.29 33.93 29.17
CA GLY A 24 34.58 34.00 29.83
C GLY A 24 34.54 33.35 31.22
N ILE A 25 35.58 32.58 31.53
CA ILE A 25 35.87 32.06 32.87
C ILE A 25 36.64 33.15 33.63
N PRO A 26 36.20 33.57 34.82
CA PRO A 26 37.08 34.22 35.77
C PRO A 26 37.79 33.19 36.66
N ALA A 27 39.11 33.32 36.76
CA ALA A 27 39.96 32.68 37.75
C ALA A 27 40.10 33.59 39.00
N ASP A 28 40.39 32.93 40.13
CA ASP A 28 40.95 33.44 41.41
C ASP A 28 39.96 34.19 42.34
N THR A 29 39.89 34.03 43.67
CA THR A 29 40.59 33.27 44.75
C THR A 29 39.71 33.49 46.01
N GLU A 30 39.54 32.58 46.97
CA GLU A 30 40.33 32.49 48.23
C GLU A 30 39.73 31.41 49.19
N PRO A 31 40.49 30.95 50.21
CA PRO A 31 40.37 29.63 50.83
C PRO A 31 39.49 29.62 52.10
N ILE A 32 38.79 28.51 52.34
CA ILE A 32 38.18 28.24 53.66
C ILE A 32 38.70 26.89 54.19
N GLU A 33 39.21 26.95 55.40
CA GLU A 33 39.87 25.88 56.14
C GLU A 33 38.96 24.71 56.54
N ARG A 34 39.55 23.52 56.46
CA ARG A 34 39.44 22.31 57.31
C ARG A 34 38.04 21.87 57.76
N HIS A 35 37.68 20.63 57.38
CA HIS A 35 37.34 19.52 58.29
C HIS A 35 37.65 18.19 57.58
N SER A 36 38.48 17.33 58.18
CA SER A 36 38.63 15.90 57.84
C SER A 36 37.87 15.07 58.89
N PRO A 37 37.60 13.77 58.72
CA PRO A 37 37.49 12.94 57.51
C PRO A 37 36.18 12.11 57.51
N HIS A 38 35.58 11.84 56.35
CA HIS A 38 34.74 10.64 56.20
C HIS A 38 35.08 9.96 54.89
N SER A 39 35.44 8.68 55.02
CA SER A 39 35.78 7.76 53.94
C SER A 39 34.75 7.83 52.82
N PHE A 40 35.13 8.42 51.69
CA PHE A 40 34.44 8.14 50.44
C PHE A 40 34.74 6.68 50.10
N GLN A 41 33.74 5.83 50.29
CA GLN A 41 33.68 4.57 49.57
C GLN A 41 33.86 4.91 48.08
N HIS A 42 34.91 4.37 47.48
CA HIS A 42 35.04 4.32 46.04
C HIS A 42 33.79 3.61 45.50
N ILE A 43 32.78 4.37 45.07
CA ILE A 43 31.83 3.88 44.09
C ILE A 43 32.69 3.64 42.86
N ALA A 44 33.06 2.37 42.67
CA ALA A 44 33.71 1.92 41.45
C ALA A 44 32.92 2.54 40.30
N ALA A 45 33.57 3.40 39.52
CA ALA A 45 33.01 3.91 38.30
C ALA A 45 32.54 2.69 37.51
N ARG A 46 31.22 2.53 37.37
CA ARG A 46 30.65 1.62 36.38
C ARG A 46 31.25 2.08 35.07
N THR A 47 32.24 1.35 34.59
CA THR A 47 32.68 1.37 33.21
C THR A 47 31.45 1.04 32.40
N LEU A 48 30.78 2.09 31.91
CA LEU A 48 29.78 1.96 30.86
C LEU A 48 30.54 1.36 29.69
N ASP A 49 30.22 0.10 29.39
CA ASP A 49 30.75 -0.61 28.24
C ASP A 49 30.53 0.27 26.99
N PRO A 50 31.60 0.77 26.33
CA PRO A 50 31.48 1.63 25.16
C PRO A 50 30.85 0.91 23.96
N TYR A 51 30.59 -0.40 24.05
CA TYR A 51 29.93 -1.20 23.02
C TYR A 51 28.40 -1.29 23.14
N ALA A 52 27.77 -0.74 24.20
CA ALA A 52 26.33 -0.93 24.44
C ALA A 52 25.37 0.05 23.72
N LEU A 53 25.84 0.80 22.72
CA LEU A 53 24.99 1.60 21.82
C LEU A 53 25.11 1.11 20.37
N ALA A 54 25.02 -0.20 20.16
CA ALA A 54 24.77 -0.71 18.82
C ALA A 54 23.43 -0.16 18.32
N ALA A 55 23.47 0.72 17.32
CA ALA A 55 22.26 1.20 16.65
C ALA A 55 21.45 -0.01 16.19
N ARG A 56 20.26 -0.21 16.78
CA ARG A 56 19.38 -1.32 16.43
C ARG A 56 19.12 -1.29 14.93
N ALA A 57 19.33 -2.42 14.27
CA ALA A 57 19.08 -2.54 12.84
C ALA A 57 17.63 -2.08 12.53
N PRO A 58 17.42 -1.33 11.45
CA PRO A 58 16.09 -0.85 11.08
C PRO A 58 15.12 -2.03 10.96
N THR A 59 13.93 -1.90 11.55
CA THR A 59 12.92 -2.95 11.49
C THR A 59 12.13 -2.77 10.20
N ILE A 60 12.08 -3.79 9.36
CA ILE A 60 11.20 -3.80 8.17
C ILE A 60 9.93 -4.56 8.53
N SER A 61 8.78 -3.90 8.36
CA SER A 61 7.46 -4.50 8.50
C SER A 61 6.74 -4.48 7.16
N LYS A 62 5.88 -5.46 6.91
CA LYS A 62 5.08 -5.59 5.69
C LYS A 62 3.60 -5.65 6.07
N THR A 63 2.75 -4.95 5.33
CA THR A 63 1.29 -5.12 5.49
C THR A 63 0.84 -6.42 4.83
N LYS A 64 -0.33 -6.93 5.24
CA LYS A 64 -0.94 -8.11 4.61
C LYS A 64 -1.19 -7.92 3.10
N ALA A 65 -1.53 -6.69 2.69
CA ALA A 65 -1.71 -6.36 1.28
C ALA A 65 -0.38 -6.48 0.50
N TYR A 66 0.71 -5.96 1.07
CA TYR A 66 2.04 -6.08 0.47
C TYR A 66 2.53 -7.53 0.43
N GLU A 67 2.38 -8.28 1.52
CA GLU A 67 2.75 -9.71 1.58
C GLU A 67 2.00 -10.53 0.53
N ALA A 68 0.71 -10.25 0.34
CA ALA A 68 -0.11 -10.94 -0.65
C ALA A 68 0.36 -10.63 -2.09
N ALA A 69 0.68 -9.37 -2.39
CA ALA A 69 1.22 -8.98 -3.70
C ALA A 69 2.63 -9.54 -3.94
N GLU A 70 3.51 -9.51 -2.93
CA GLU A 70 4.89 -10.01 -3.02
C GLU A 70 4.94 -11.54 -3.26
N LYS A 71 3.97 -12.27 -2.70
CA LYS A 71 3.84 -13.72 -2.89
C LYS A 71 3.67 -14.09 -4.36
N VAL A 72 2.97 -13.27 -5.14
CA VAL A 72 2.67 -13.52 -6.56
C VAL A 72 3.62 -12.77 -7.51
N HIS A 73 4.24 -11.69 -7.05
CA HIS A 73 5.23 -10.92 -7.81
C HIS A 73 6.34 -10.42 -6.87
N LYS A 74 7.50 -11.10 -6.88
CA LYS A 74 8.55 -10.89 -5.86
C LYS A 74 9.30 -9.56 -5.95
N ASN A 75 9.25 -8.86 -7.09
CA ASN A 75 10.10 -7.70 -7.39
C ASN A 75 9.32 -6.37 -7.33
N LEU A 76 8.46 -6.21 -6.33
CA LEU A 76 7.69 -4.98 -6.14
C LEU A 76 8.59 -3.76 -5.83
N VAL A 77 8.54 -2.76 -6.69
CA VAL A 77 9.33 -1.52 -6.62
C VAL A 77 8.51 -0.43 -5.92
N VAL A 78 9.13 0.24 -4.95
CA VAL A 78 8.49 1.34 -4.22
C VAL A 78 8.19 2.49 -5.18
N ASN A 79 6.97 3.02 -5.08
CA ASN A 79 6.35 4.03 -5.92
C ASN A 79 5.78 3.58 -7.28
N ASP A 80 5.96 2.30 -7.65
CA ASP A 80 5.37 1.78 -8.88
C ASP A 80 3.95 1.26 -8.65
N TYR A 81 3.19 1.23 -9.74
CA TYR A 81 1.81 0.79 -9.76
C TYR A 81 1.67 -0.57 -10.44
N TYR A 82 0.82 -1.41 -9.87
CA TYR A 82 0.65 -2.78 -10.31
C TYR A 82 -0.84 -3.12 -10.42
N VAL A 83 -1.16 -3.94 -11.41
CA VAL A 83 -2.48 -4.49 -11.69
C VAL A 83 -2.46 -5.98 -11.36
N PHE A 84 -3.43 -6.41 -10.56
CA PHE A 84 -3.69 -7.80 -10.23
C PHE A 84 -5.17 -8.12 -10.51
N THR A 85 -5.50 -9.41 -10.54
CA THR A 85 -6.88 -9.87 -10.33
C THR A 85 -6.98 -10.57 -8.98
N ILE A 86 -8.13 -10.44 -8.32
CA ILE A 86 -8.51 -11.24 -7.16
C ILE A 86 -9.56 -12.23 -7.66
N GLU A 87 -9.25 -13.52 -7.61
CA GLU A 87 -10.17 -14.59 -7.99
C GLU A 87 -10.65 -15.31 -6.73
N TRP A 88 -11.95 -15.57 -6.67
CA TRP A 88 -12.55 -16.38 -5.63
C TRP A 88 -12.61 -17.84 -6.11
N ASP A 89 -12.16 -18.74 -5.25
CA ASP A 89 -12.18 -20.17 -5.52
C ASP A 89 -13.60 -20.65 -5.82
N LEU A 90 -13.71 -21.66 -6.68
CA LEU A 90 -14.97 -22.36 -6.91
C LEU A 90 -15.50 -22.92 -5.59
N LYS A 91 -16.80 -22.77 -5.34
CA LYS A 91 -17.45 -23.54 -4.29
C LYS A 91 -17.42 -25.02 -4.68
N SER A 92 -17.30 -25.92 -3.71
CA SER A 92 -17.58 -27.34 -3.96
C SER A 92 -19.05 -27.51 -4.33
N GLU A 93 -19.39 -28.53 -5.12
CA GLU A 93 -20.79 -28.84 -5.47
C GLU A 93 -21.71 -28.94 -4.24
N ALA A 94 -21.19 -29.51 -3.14
CA ALA A 94 -21.92 -29.62 -1.87
C ALA A 94 -22.16 -28.27 -1.15
N MET A 95 -21.53 -27.19 -1.60
CA MET A 95 -21.69 -25.83 -1.09
C MET A 95 -22.26 -24.86 -2.13
N ALA A 96 -22.56 -25.34 -3.35
CA ALA A 96 -23.41 -24.62 -4.27
C ALA A 96 -24.80 -24.54 -3.60
N ASP A 97 -25.28 -23.32 -3.38
CA ASP A 97 -26.61 -23.09 -2.85
C ASP A 97 -27.65 -23.60 -3.84
N GLU A 98 -28.78 -24.12 -3.34
CA GLU A 98 -29.91 -24.52 -4.21
C GLU A 98 -30.42 -23.36 -5.08
N LYS A 99 -30.05 -22.11 -4.73
CA LYS A 99 -30.37 -20.88 -5.46
C LYS A 99 -29.39 -20.57 -6.60
N GLU A 100 -28.24 -21.23 -6.66
CA GLU A 100 -27.26 -20.98 -7.72
C GLU A 100 -27.77 -21.63 -9.02
N GLU A 101 -28.29 -20.80 -9.92
CA GLU A 101 -28.82 -21.27 -11.20
C GLU A 101 -27.73 -22.06 -11.95
N LYS A 102 -28.13 -23.16 -12.59
CA LYS A 102 -27.22 -24.06 -13.31
C LYS A 102 -26.28 -23.32 -14.26
N ASP A 103 -26.80 -22.29 -14.95
CA ASP A 103 -26.04 -21.51 -15.92
C ASP A 103 -24.91 -20.70 -15.26
N VAL A 104 -25.13 -20.21 -14.04
CA VAL A 104 -24.09 -19.53 -13.24
C VAL A 104 -23.01 -20.52 -12.81
N TYR A 105 -23.40 -21.69 -12.34
CA TYR A 105 -22.45 -22.74 -11.96
C TYR A 105 -21.60 -23.19 -13.15
N ASP A 106 -22.22 -23.51 -14.30
CA ASP A 106 -21.53 -23.94 -15.51
C ASP A 106 -20.56 -22.84 -16.01
N LEU A 107 -20.97 -21.58 -15.96
CA LEU A 107 -20.10 -20.44 -16.24
C LEU A 107 -18.88 -20.43 -15.32
N GLN A 108 -19.07 -20.53 -14.00
CA GLN A 108 -17.98 -20.51 -13.04
C GLN A 108 -16.99 -21.65 -13.29
N GLN A 109 -17.48 -22.86 -13.55
CA GLN A 109 -16.62 -24.00 -13.90
C GLN A 109 -15.80 -23.71 -15.17
N SER A 110 -16.41 -23.09 -16.19
CA SER A 110 -15.70 -22.72 -17.43
C SER A 110 -14.61 -21.67 -17.21
N LEU A 111 -14.85 -20.72 -16.29
CA LEU A 111 -13.90 -19.65 -15.95
C LEU A 111 -12.80 -20.12 -15.00
N GLY A 112 -13.05 -21.18 -14.22
CA GLY A 112 -12.15 -21.70 -13.20
C GLY A 112 -12.15 -20.91 -11.89
N TYR A 113 -13.12 -20.02 -11.69
CA TYR A 113 -13.32 -19.23 -10.47
C TYR A 113 -14.80 -18.89 -10.29
N ALA A 114 -15.22 -18.68 -9.04
CA ALA A 114 -16.59 -18.28 -8.73
C ALA A 114 -16.84 -16.79 -9.03
N HIS A 115 -15.83 -15.96 -8.78
CA HIS A 115 -15.91 -14.52 -8.99
C HIS A 115 -14.51 -13.92 -9.24
N VAL A 116 -14.44 -12.77 -9.90
CA VAL A 116 -13.19 -12.06 -10.14
C VAL A 116 -13.34 -10.55 -9.99
N ALA A 117 -12.33 -9.92 -9.38
CA ALA A 117 -12.19 -8.47 -9.27
C ALA A 117 -10.87 -7.99 -9.88
N VAL A 118 -10.86 -6.76 -10.37
CA VAL A 118 -9.65 -6.09 -10.87
C VAL A 118 -9.08 -5.21 -9.76
N LEU A 119 -7.85 -5.49 -9.35
CA LEU A 119 -7.14 -4.81 -8.27
C LEU A 119 -6.03 -3.94 -8.86
N VAL A 120 -5.93 -2.70 -8.40
CA VAL A 120 -4.87 -1.77 -8.78
C VAL A 120 -4.33 -1.09 -7.55
N GLY A 121 -3.01 -0.91 -7.48
CA GLY A 121 -2.43 -0.18 -6.36
C GLY A 121 -1.00 0.23 -6.57
N LYS A 122 -0.49 1.00 -5.61
CA LYS A 122 0.87 1.51 -5.54
C LYS A 122 1.63 0.85 -4.41
N VAL A 123 2.87 0.46 -4.64
CA VAL A 123 3.76 0.07 -3.55
C VAL A 123 4.22 1.33 -2.82
N THR A 124 4.01 1.40 -1.52
CA THR A 124 4.41 2.54 -0.68
C THR A 124 5.32 2.10 0.44
N GLU A 125 6.11 3.04 0.93
CA GLU A 125 7.00 2.83 2.07
C GLU A 125 6.88 4.01 3.03
N LYS A 126 6.71 3.72 4.32
CA LYS A 126 6.65 4.73 5.38
C LYS A 126 7.63 4.39 6.49
N THR A 127 8.58 5.26 6.72
CA THR A 127 9.50 5.15 7.87
C THR A 127 9.01 5.99 9.03
N THR A 128 8.86 5.38 10.21
CA THR A 128 8.48 6.06 11.45
C THR A 128 9.44 5.71 12.59
N GLY A 129 9.44 6.51 13.66
CA GLY A 129 10.29 6.29 14.84
C GLY A 129 11.47 7.27 14.98
N LYS A 130 12.12 7.23 16.14
CA LYS A 130 13.27 8.07 16.48
C LYS A 130 14.58 7.40 16.02
N ALA A 131 15.68 8.16 15.98
CA ALA A 131 17.01 7.63 15.71
C ALA A 131 17.31 6.42 16.62
N GLY A 132 17.75 5.29 16.03
CA GLY A 132 18.00 4.03 16.74
C GLY A 132 16.80 3.08 16.89
N ALA A 133 15.59 3.50 16.51
CA ALA A 133 14.38 2.67 16.53
C ALA A 133 13.47 2.97 15.33
N LYS A 134 14.07 3.10 14.15
CA LYS A 134 13.33 3.33 12.89
C LYS A 134 12.65 2.03 12.44
N THR A 135 11.36 2.13 12.13
CA THR A 135 10.59 1.08 11.50
C THR A 135 10.13 1.56 10.13
N THR A 136 10.45 0.76 9.12
CA THR A 136 10.05 0.98 7.74
C THR A 136 8.94 -0.01 7.40
N THR A 137 7.74 0.51 7.14
CA THR A 137 6.59 -0.31 6.73
C THR A 137 6.43 -0.23 5.23
N LYS A 138 6.46 -1.39 4.55
CA LYS A 138 6.07 -1.53 3.15
C LYS A 138 4.60 -1.90 3.05
N ASP A 139 3.87 -1.20 2.18
CA ASP A 139 2.45 -1.41 1.92
C ASP A 139 2.17 -1.50 0.42
N PHE A 140 1.06 -2.16 0.07
CA PHE A 140 0.48 -2.10 -1.26
C PHE A 140 -0.86 -1.36 -1.14
N ASP A 141 -0.80 -0.04 -1.36
CA ASP A 141 -1.95 0.85 -1.28
C ASP A 141 -2.82 0.63 -2.52
N ALA A 142 -3.79 -0.28 -2.39
CA ALA A 142 -4.56 -0.78 -3.51
C ALA A 142 -6.07 -0.74 -3.27
N VAL A 143 -6.80 -0.62 -4.38
CA VAL A 143 -8.26 -0.73 -4.43
C VAL A 143 -8.67 -1.69 -5.53
N PHE A 144 -9.77 -2.41 -5.34
CA PHE A 144 -10.36 -3.24 -6.38
C PHE A 144 -11.75 -2.75 -6.77
N ILE A 145 -12.13 -3.10 -8.01
CA ILE A 145 -13.48 -2.97 -8.53
C ILE A 145 -13.92 -4.30 -9.14
N ASP A 146 -15.21 -4.56 -9.13
CA ASP A 146 -15.81 -5.72 -9.76
C ASP A 146 -17.26 -5.46 -10.18
N GLN A 147 -17.76 -6.34 -11.03
CA GLN A 147 -19.17 -6.44 -11.34
C GLN A 147 -19.82 -7.47 -10.42
N VAL A 148 -20.91 -7.11 -9.77
CA VAL A 148 -21.73 -8.03 -8.97
C VAL A 148 -23.17 -7.99 -9.46
N VAL A 149 -23.93 -9.05 -9.15
CA VAL A 149 -25.38 -9.08 -9.35
C VAL A 149 -26.05 -8.39 -8.17
N ALA A 150 -27.09 -7.60 -8.43
CA ALA A 150 -27.89 -6.94 -7.42
C ALA A 150 -28.82 -7.91 -6.68
N GLU A 151 -29.47 -7.40 -5.64
CA GLU A 151 -30.43 -8.17 -4.84
C GLU A 151 -31.66 -8.64 -5.65
N ASP A 152 -31.91 -8.04 -6.80
CA ASP A 152 -32.97 -8.44 -7.73
C ASP A 152 -32.58 -9.61 -8.65
N ASP A 153 -31.36 -10.15 -8.49
CA ASP A 153 -30.76 -11.25 -9.26
C ASP A 153 -30.69 -11.01 -10.79
N VAL A 154 -30.99 -9.79 -11.27
CA VAL A 154 -31.06 -9.45 -12.71
C VAL A 154 -30.15 -8.27 -13.06
N THR A 155 -30.03 -7.30 -12.16
CA THR A 155 -29.26 -6.08 -12.41
C THR A 155 -27.77 -6.33 -12.14
N ALA A 156 -26.91 -5.99 -13.10
CA ALA A 156 -25.47 -5.93 -12.88
C ALA A 156 -25.08 -4.56 -12.32
N MET A 157 -24.20 -4.52 -11.33
CA MET A 157 -23.71 -3.27 -10.75
C MET A 157 -22.19 -3.25 -10.58
N LEU A 158 -21.61 -2.05 -10.64
CA LEU A 158 -20.23 -1.80 -10.25
C LEU A 158 -20.13 -1.76 -8.72
N ARG A 159 -19.27 -2.60 -8.15
CA ARG A 159 -18.82 -2.48 -6.77
C ARG A 159 -17.40 -1.92 -6.72
N GLY A 160 -17.21 -0.96 -5.81
CA GLY A 160 -15.93 -0.31 -5.54
C GLY A 160 -15.78 1.10 -6.12
N PRO A 161 -14.58 1.69 -6.01
CA PRO A 161 -13.34 1.10 -5.52
C PRO A 161 -13.40 0.75 -4.02
N VAL A 162 -13.01 -0.49 -3.67
CA VAL A 162 -12.92 -1.00 -2.29
C VAL A 162 -11.46 -1.16 -1.91
N LYS A 163 -11.07 -0.72 -0.71
CA LYS A 163 -9.69 -0.86 -0.22
C LYS A 163 -9.32 -2.34 -0.08
N PHE A 164 -8.16 -2.71 -0.62
CA PHE A 164 -7.58 -4.03 -0.45
C PHE A 164 -6.73 -4.10 0.82
N LEU A 165 -7.03 -5.06 1.69
CA LEU A 165 -6.37 -5.24 2.98
C LEU A 165 -5.55 -6.55 3.05
N GLY A 166 -5.44 -7.27 1.93
CA GLY A 166 -4.91 -8.63 1.85
C GLY A 166 -5.96 -9.64 1.38
N THR A 167 -5.51 -10.80 0.91
CA THR A 167 -6.39 -11.90 0.49
C THR A 167 -7.08 -12.54 1.69
N GLN A 168 -8.35 -12.91 1.51
CA GLN A 168 -9.12 -13.70 2.47
C GLN A 168 -9.06 -15.19 2.12
N LYS A 169 -9.63 -16.05 2.98
CA LYS A 169 -9.78 -17.48 2.67
C LYS A 169 -10.63 -17.64 1.41
N GLY A 170 -10.20 -18.50 0.49
CA GLY A 170 -10.89 -18.74 -0.77
C GLY A 170 -10.60 -17.67 -1.84
N GLN A 171 -9.56 -16.84 -1.66
CA GLN A 171 -9.14 -15.86 -2.64
C GLN A 171 -7.69 -16.08 -3.08
N ALA A 172 -7.45 -15.94 -4.38
CA ALA A 172 -6.13 -15.93 -4.97
C ALA A 172 -5.87 -14.62 -5.72
N LEU A 173 -4.66 -14.08 -5.56
CA LEU A 173 -4.17 -12.99 -6.42
C LEU A 173 -3.53 -13.58 -7.67
N LYS A 174 -3.69 -12.91 -8.80
CA LYS A 174 -2.87 -13.14 -10.00
C LYS A 174 -2.30 -11.83 -10.50
N TYR A 175 -1.00 -11.79 -10.71
CA TYR A 175 -0.33 -10.64 -11.32
C TYR A 175 -0.73 -10.51 -12.79
N GLN A 176 -1.03 -9.29 -13.23
CA GLN A 176 -1.39 -9.00 -14.62
C GLN A 176 -0.29 -8.18 -15.29
N LYS A 177 -0.01 -6.98 -14.78
CA LYS A 177 0.96 -6.05 -15.36
C LYS A 177 1.33 -4.92 -14.40
N GLU A 178 2.39 -4.21 -14.75
CA GLU A 178 2.65 -2.86 -14.23
C GLU A 178 1.75 -1.83 -14.92
N THR A 179 1.53 -0.70 -14.26
CA THR A 179 0.79 0.44 -14.82
C THR A 179 1.38 1.77 -14.38
N THR A 180 0.83 2.87 -14.90
CA THR A 180 1.21 4.25 -14.55
C THR A 180 0.34 4.79 -13.43
N ALA A 181 0.84 5.79 -12.69
CA ALA A 181 0.06 6.45 -11.64
C ALA A 181 -1.29 7.00 -12.11
N LYS A 182 -1.35 7.56 -13.34
CA LYS A 182 -2.60 8.09 -13.92
C LYS A 182 -3.66 6.99 -14.07
N LYS A 183 -3.23 5.82 -14.53
CA LYS A 183 -4.12 4.68 -14.76
C LYS A 183 -4.47 3.93 -13.48
N GLY A 184 -3.48 3.84 -12.58
CA GLY A 184 -3.55 3.15 -11.31
C GLY A 184 -4.20 3.96 -10.16
N ASP A 185 -4.66 5.18 -10.42
CA ASP A 185 -5.35 5.99 -9.42
C ASP A 185 -6.78 5.48 -9.17
N ALA A 186 -7.20 5.43 -7.90
CA ALA A 186 -8.52 4.93 -7.52
C ALA A 186 -9.68 5.66 -8.21
N SER A 187 -9.55 6.98 -8.44
CA SER A 187 -10.58 7.76 -9.15
C SER A 187 -10.64 7.40 -10.64
N ASN A 188 -9.50 7.08 -11.26
CA ASN A 188 -9.44 6.64 -12.65
C ASN A 188 -10.00 5.23 -12.81
N VAL A 189 -9.64 4.31 -11.90
CA VAL A 189 -10.21 2.95 -11.87
C VAL A 189 -11.73 3.00 -11.74
N LYS A 190 -12.27 3.84 -10.84
CA LYS A 190 -13.71 4.05 -10.71
C LYS A 190 -14.36 4.53 -12.01
N LYS A 191 -13.75 5.50 -12.70
CA LYS A 191 -14.25 6.03 -13.97
C LYS A 191 -14.27 4.98 -15.07
N ILE A 192 -13.20 4.19 -15.18
CA ILE A 192 -13.11 3.08 -16.14
C ILE A 192 -14.22 2.05 -15.86
N GLY A 193 -14.42 1.68 -14.60
CA GLY A 193 -15.52 0.80 -14.20
C GLY A 193 -16.88 1.38 -14.55
N GLN A 194 -17.15 2.65 -14.23
CA GLN A 194 -18.42 3.30 -14.54
C GLN A 194 -18.69 3.36 -16.05
N ALA A 195 -17.66 3.69 -16.85
CA ALA A 195 -17.78 3.75 -18.30
C ALA A 195 -18.20 2.41 -18.92
N TYR A 196 -17.85 1.27 -18.30
CA TYR A 196 -18.35 -0.03 -18.72
C TYR A 196 -19.86 -0.15 -18.51
N PHE A 197 -20.40 0.30 -17.37
CA PHE A 197 -21.84 0.24 -17.07
C PHE A 197 -22.67 1.29 -17.79
N ASP A 198 -22.06 2.36 -18.28
CA ASP A 198 -22.72 3.36 -19.13
C ASP A 198 -23.01 2.83 -20.54
N ILE A 199 -22.43 1.70 -20.93
CA ILE A 199 -22.75 1.01 -22.19
C ILE A 199 -24.13 0.36 -22.07
N LYS A 200 -24.99 0.61 -23.07
CA LYS A 200 -26.36 0.08 -23.10
C LYS A 200 -26.36 -1.45 -22.95
N GLY A 201 -27.11 -1.93 -21.95
CA GLY A 201 -27.26 -3.36 -21.67
C GLY A 201 -26.30 -3.89 -20.61
N HIS A 202 -25.22 -3.17 -20.28
CA HIS A 202 -24.26 -3.62 -19.26
C HIS A 202 -24.78 -3.47 -17.82
N ASN A 203 -25.96 -2.89 -17.64
CA ASN A 203 -26.68 -2.87 -16.37
C ASN A 203 -27.54 -4.14 -16.14
N VAL A 204 -27.60 -5.07 -17.10
CA VAL A 204 -28.33 -6.34 -16.97
C VAL A 204 -27.32 -7.48 -16.92
N TYR A 205 -27.38 -8.32 -15.91
CA TYR A 205 -26.50 -9.48 -15.77
C TYR A 205 -26.83 -10.53 -16.82
N SER A 206 -25.79 -11.15 -17.38
CA SER A 206 -25.92 -12.25 -18.34
C SER A 206 -24.70 -13.15 -18.22
N THR A 207 -24.93 -14.44 -17.99
CA THR A 207 -23.87 -15.46 -17.96
C THR A 207 -23.15 -15.58 -19.31
N GLU A 208 -23.79 -15.18 -20.41
CA GLU A 208 -23.22 -15.24 -21.77
C GLU A 208 -22.46 -13.97 -22.16
N THR A 209 -22.98 -12.80 -21.81
CA THR A 209 -22.51 -11.52 -22.39
C THR A 209 -22.05 -10.49 -21.37
N ASN A 210 -22.52 -10.56 -20.12
CA ASN A 210 -22.24 -9.55 -19.11
C ASN A 210 -22.12 -10.15 -17.70
N HIS A 211 -20.92 -10.61 -17.37
CA HIS A 211 -20.57 -11.21 -16.07
C HIS A 211 -19.20 -10.70 -15.61
N CYS A 212 -18.76 -11.10 -14.40
CA CYS A 212 -17.49 -10.62 -13.82
C CYS A 212 -16.25 -10.93 -14.69
N GLY A 213 -16.29 -11.99 -15.49
CA GLY A 213 -15.24 -12.35 -16.44
C GLY A 213 -15.14 -11.36 -17.60
N THR A 214 -16.25 -11.09 -18.30
CA THR A 214 -16.26 -10.10 -19.40
C THR A 214 -15.95 -8.70 -18.90
N PHE A 215 -16.43 -8.33 -17.70
CA PHE A 215 -16.05 -7.08 -17.05
C PHE A 215 -14.54 -6.97 -16.85
N LYS A 216 -13.91 -7.98 -16.22
CA LYS A 216 -12.46 -8.03 -16.01
C LYS A 216 -11.71 -7.86 -17.34
N ASP A 217 -12.12 -8.58 -18.38
CA ASP A 217 -11.47 -8.54 -19.70
C ASP A 217 -11.63 -7.17 -20.39
N ALA A 218 -12.73 -6.46 -20.15
CA ALA A 218 -12.95 -5.11 -20.66
C ALA A 218 -12.16 -4.03 -19.90
N ILE A 219 -11.97 -4.20 -18.59
CA ILE A 219 -11.27 -3.22 -17.74
C ILE A 219 -9.74 -3.34 -17.87
N LEU A 220 -9.20 -4.55 -17.87
CA LEU A 220 -7.75 -4.78 -17.82
C LEU A 220 -6.95 -4.02 -18.90
N PRO A 221 -7.37 -3.94 -20.18
CA PRO A 221 -6.64 -3.21 -21.21
C PRO A 221 -6.58 -1.68 -20.99
N GLN A 222 -7.53 -1.12 -20.25
CA GLN A 222 -7.61 0.32 -19.99
C GLN A 222 -6.69 0.77 -18.84
N LEU A 223 -6.32 -0.17 -17.98
CA LEU A 223 -5.30 -0.01 -16.94
C LEU A 223 -3.89 -0.17 -17.51
#